data_AF-M0HSW0-F1
#
_entry.id   AF-M0HSW0-F1
#
_cell.length_a   1.000
_cell.length_b   1.000
_cell.length_c   1.000
_cell.angle_alpha   90.00
_cell.angle_beta   90.00
_cell.angle_gamma   90.00
#
_symmetry.space_group_name_H-M   'P 1'
#
loop_
_entity.id
_entity.type
_entity.pdbx_description
1 polymer ?
#
loop_
_entity_poly.entity_id
_entity_poly.type
_entity_poly.pdbx_seq_one_letter_code
_entity_poly.pdbx_strand_id
1 'polypeptide(L)'
;MDSINRMAIELVDEALDFAGELGIEGYELDSGATVIDFGVDADGGVEAGMLLAEIQTAGLATVQTRMGEVAGTPRPHVELSTDRPALALLCSQKAGWELTFDDFDGLGSGPARALVGEEEEFHHLGYYDEFDLTVLAVESIDLPTDEVAEHVAETTGLEPSAVFLPTYATGSLVGSVTGAARAAELAVFNLFEAGYDPTNVLSINGSAPLAPVSYDESVAMGRTNDAVAYGGRVHVTVSEDFDEFDRAISTAGPDYGVPFEQLFEDADWDFGAVDPDVFGPAQVTVDVVDGPTYTLGETDEDVLADSFGL
;
A
#
# COMPACT_ATOMS: atom_id res chain seq x y z
N MET A 1 11.85 -18.48 -9.81
CA MET A 1 10.52 -17.90 -9.58
C MET A 1 10.21 -17.10 -10.83
N ASP A 2 8.96 -17.05 -11.28
CA ASP A 2 8.61 -16.12 -12.37
C ASP A 2 8.81 -14.68 -11.85
N SER A 3 9.19 -13.77 -12.74
CA SER A 3 9.41 -12.36 -12.39
C SER A 3 8.12 -11.74 -11.85
N ILE A 4 8.21 -10.99 -10.75
CA ILE A 4 7.07 -10.24 -10.23
C ILE A 4 6.71 -9.07 -11.15
N ASN A 5 7.68 -8.48 -11.86
CA ASN A 5 7.40 -7.50 -12.90
C ASN A 5 6.60 -8.10 -14.05
N ARG A 6 6.93 -9.32 -14.49
CA ARG A 6 6.15 -10.00 -15.52
C ARG A 6 4.67 -10.17 -15.12
N MET A 7 4.41 -10.60 -13.89
CA MET A 7 3.04 -10.81 -13.41
C MET A 7 2.27 -9.47 -13.34
N ALA A 8 2.91 -8.41 -12.86
CA ALA A 8 2.28 -7.09 -12.82
C ALA A 8 2.03 -6.51 -14.21
N ILE A 9 2.90 -6.77 -15.19
CA ILE A 9 2.68 -6.34 -16.59
C ILE A 9 1.42 -6.99 -17.16
N GLU A 10 1.14 -8.27 -16.86
CA GLU A 10 -0.10 -8.92 -17.30
C GLU A 10 -1.34 -8.23 -16.73
N LEU A 11 -1.28 -7.69 -15.50
CA LEU A 11 -2.36 -6.91 -14.88
C LEU A 11 -2.45 -5.48 -15.44
N VAL A 12 -1.32 -4.87 -15.80
CA VAL A 12 -1.29 -3.56 -16.46
C VAL A 12 -1.91 -3.66 -17.86
N ASP A 13 -1.62 -4.72 -18.61
CA ASP A 13 -2.26 -4.99 -19.89
C ASP A 13 -3.78 -5.12 -19.73
N GLU A 14 -4.25 -5.84 -18.69
CA GLU A 14 -5.68 -5.92 -18.37
C GLU A 14 -6.28 -4.55 -18.02
N ALA A 15 -5.58 -3.72 -17.23
CA ALA A 15 -6.03 -2.38 -16.89
C ALA A 15 -6.22 -1.52 -18.15
N LEU A 16 -5.26 -1.56 -19.09
CA LEU A 16 -5.33 -0.82 -20.35
C LEU A 16 -6.45 -1.34 -21.26
N ASP A 17 -6.65 -2.65 -21.33
CA ASP A 17 -7.72 -3.29 -22.13
C ASP A 17 -9.13 -2.89 -21.66
N PHE A 18 -9.31 -2.62 -20.36
CA PHE A 18 -10.57 -2.23 -19.73
C PHE A 18 -10.58 -0.79 -19.20
N ALA A 19 -9.72 0.08 -19.73
CA ALA A 19 -9.51 1.42 -19.19
C ALA A 19 -10.83 2.23 -19.08
N GLY A 20 -11.67 2.16 -20.11
CA GLY A 20 -12.96 2.84 -20.14
C GLY A 20 -13.99 2.31 -19.14
N GLU A 21 -14.00 1.01 -18.87
CA GLU A 21 -14.85 0.36 -17.87
C GLU A 21 -14.39 0.65 -16.43
N LEU A 22 -13.07 0.80 -16.24
CA LEU A 22 -12.45 1.09 -14.95
C LEU A 22 -12.41 2.60 -14.62
N GLY A 23 -12.69 3.46 -15.61
CA GLY A 23 -12.64 4.91 -15.44
C GLY A 23 -11.20 5.45 -15.33
N ILE A 24 -10.24 4.77 -15.96
CA ILE A 24 -8.82 5.13 -15.97
C ILE A 24 -8.37 5.50 -17.39
N GLU A 25 -7.23 6.17 -17.53
CA GLU A 25 -6.70 6.60 -18.83
C GLU A 25 -5.21 6.32 -18.97
N GLY A 26 -4.79 5.66 -20.06
CA GLY A 26 -3.39 5.40 -20.36
C GLY A 26 -2.87 6.30 -21.49
N TYR A 27 -1.67 6.83 -21.33
CA TYR A 27 -1.01 7.61 -22.38
C TYR A 27 0.52 7.42 -22.38
N GLU A 28 1.11 7.58 -23.56
CA GLU A 28 2.54 7.43 -23.80
C GLU A 28 3.22 8.80 -23.71
N LEU A 29 4.33 8.87 -22.96
CA LEU A 29 5.19 10.05 -22.86
C LEU A 29 6.14 10.16 -24.07
N ASP A 30 6.81 11.31 -24.25
CA ASP A 30 7.75 11.50 -25.38
C ASP A 30 8.99 10.58 -25.28
N SER A 31 9.36 10.17 -24.07
CA SER A 31 10.37 9.13 -23.77
C SER A 31 9.95 7.72 -24.17
N GLY A 32 8.64 7.48 -24.39
CA GLY A 32 8.05 6.19 -24.73
C GLY A 32 7.51 5.40 -23.52
N ALA A 33 7.71 5.89 -22.29
CA ALA A 33 7.10 5.30 -21.10
C ALA A 33 5.57 5.46 -21.11
N THR A 34 4.87 4.54 -20.44
CA THR A 34 3.40 4.59 -20.34
C THR A 34 2.99 5.05 -18.95
N VAL A 35 2.27 6.16 -18.85
CA VAL A 35 1.59 6.60 -17.62
C VAL A 35 0.14 6.14 -17.70
N ILE A 36 -0.39 5.65 -16.58
CA ILE A 36 -1.78 5.22 -16.49
C ILE A 36 -2.40 5.98 -15.33
N ASP A 37 -3.27 6.94 -15.63
CA ASP A 37 -3.96 7.72 -14.63
C ASP A 37 -5.11 6.89 -14.03
N PHE A 38 -4.92 6.48 -12.77
CA PHE A 38 -5.90 5.76 -11.97
C PHE A 38 -6.78 6.67 -11.12
N GLY A 39 -6.47 7.96 -10.98
CA GLY A 39 -7.20 8.81 -10.04
C GLY A 39 -6.64 10.20 -9.77
N VAL A 40 -5.74 10.72 -10.61
CA VAL A 40 -5.25 12.10 -10.54
C VAL A 40 -6.24 13.01 -11.26
N ASP A 41 -6.39 12.84 -12.59
CA ASP A 41 -7.41 13.52 -13.39
C ASP A 41 -8.57 12.57 -13.73
N ALA A 42 -8.30 11.27 -13.82
CA ALA A 42 -9.29 10.23 -14.07
C ALA A 42 -10.22 10.00 -12.85
N ASP A 43 -11.46 9.59 -13.11
CA ASP A 43 -12.43 9.31 -12.04
C ASP A 43 -12.02 8.09 -11.19
N GLY A 44 -11.40 7.09 -11.84
CA GLY A 44 -11.08 5.80 -11.25
C GLY A 44 -12.31 5.07 -10.72
N GLY A 45 -12.11 4.26 -9.69
CA GLY A 45 -13.16 3.41 -9.16
C GLY A 45 -12.70 2.50 -8.04
N VAL A 46 -13.65 1.82 -7.38
CA VAL A 46 -13.32 0.77 -6.42
C VAL A 46 -12.63 -0.41 -7.12
N GLU A 47 -13.14 -0.84 -8.28
CA GLU A 47 -12.53 -1.90 -9.08
C GLU A 47 -11.15 -1.51 -9.61
N ALA A 48 -10.98 -0.26 -10.06
CA ALA A 48 -9.67 0.26 -10.47
C ALA A 48 -8.68 0.26 -9.31
N GLY A 49 -9.12 0.63 -8.10
CA GLY A 49 -8.28 0.59 -6.91
C GLY A 49 -7.91 -0.82 -6.47
N MET A 50 -8.82 -1.79 -6.60
CA MET A 50 -8.51 -3.20 -6.34
C MET A 50 -7.47 -3.72 -7.33
N LEU A 51 -7.64 -3.42 -8.63
CA LEU A 51 -6.66 -3.81 -9.65
C LEU A 51 -5.30 -3.14 -9.41
N LEU A 52 -5.28 -1.87 -8.99
CA LEU A 52 -4.03 -1.20 -8.65
C LEU A 52 -3.34 -1.84 -7.44
N ALA A 53 -4.09 -2.21 -6.40
CA ALA A 53 -3.53 -2.95 -5.27
C ALA A 53 -3.00 -4.34 -5.66
N GLU A 54 -3.65 -5.02 -6.62
CA GLU A 54 -3.13 -6.26 -7.21
C GLU A 54 -1.84 -6.01 -8.01
N ILE A 55 -1.75 -4.93 -8.79
CA ILE A 55 -0.52 -4.52 -9.47
C ILE A 55 0.60 -4.21 -8.47
N GLN A 56 0.30 -3.48 -7.40
CA GLN A 56 1.25 -3.14 -6.33
C GLN A 56 1.78 -4.39 -5.61
N THR A 57 0.99 -5.45 -5.54
CA THR A 57 1.40 -6.75 -4.98
C THR A 57 1.90 -7.74 -6.04
N ALA A 58 2.06 -7.29 -7.30
CA ALA A 58 2.45 -8.10 -8.43
C ALA A 58 1.60 -9.35 -8.67
N GLY A 59 0.29 -9.27 -8.39
CA GLY A 59 -0.66 -10.37 -8.52
C GLY A 59 -0.47 -11.48 -7.48
N LEU A 60 0.37 -11.25 -6.46
CA LEU A 60 0.62 -12.22 -5.38
C LEU A 60 -0.36 -12.09 -4.21
N ALA A 61 -1.24 -11.08 -4.24
CA ALA A 61 -2.36 -10.96 -3.31
C ALA A 61 -3.68 -10.98 -4.06
N THR A 62 -4.72 -11.49 -3.40
CA THR A 62 -6.10 -11.34 -3.84
C THR A 62 -6.73 -10.18 -3.10
N VAL A 63 -7.31 -9.24 -3.83
CA VAL A 63 -7.98 -8.07 -3.27
C VAL A 63 -9.47 -8.16 -3.54
N GLN A 64 -10.29 -7.93 -2.51
CA GLN A 64 -11.74 -7.99 -2.61
C GLN A 64 -12.37 -6.89 -1.79
N THR A 65 -13.66 -6.61 -2.05
CA THR A 65 -14.46 -5.77 -1.18
C THR A 65 -15.63 -6.52 -0.59
N ARG A 66 -16.00 -6.15 0.63
CA ARG A 66 -17.26 -6.56 1.26
C ARG A 66 -17.95 -5.37 1.91
N MET A 67 -19.25 -5.50 2.13
CA MET A 67 -19.97 -4.55 2.98
C MET A 67 -19.70 -4.86 4.45
N GLY A 68 -19.36 -3.82 5.21
CA GLY A 68 -19.25 -3.78 6.65
C GLY A 68 -19.93 -2.52 7.19
N GLU A 69 -19.56 -2.13 8.40
CA GLU A 69 -20.08 -0.95 9.08
C GLU A 69 -18.94 -0.24 9.81
N VAL A 70 -19.04 1.08 9.92
CA VAL A 70 -18.25 1.92 10.84
C VAL A 70 -19.25 2.76 11.62
N ALA A 71 -19.20 2.71 12.96
CA ALA A 71 -20.14 3.40 13.84
C ALA A 71 -21.63 3.14 13.45
N GLY A 72 -21.95 1.89 13.10
CA GLY A 72 -23.29 1.47 12.66
C GLY A 72 -23.74 2.00 11.30
N THR A 73 -22.86 2.63 10.52
CA THR A 73 -23.13 3.13 9.16
C THR A 73 -22.52 2.19 8.12
N PRO A 74 -23.27 1.76 7.08
CA PRO A 74 -22.77 0.83 6.07
C PRO A 74 -21.59 1.42 5.29
N ARG A 75 -20.52 0.64 5.17
CA ARG A 75 -19.26 1.02 4.52
C ARG A 75 -18.64 -0.16 3.77
N PRO A 76 -18.04 0.04 2.59
CA PRO A 76 -17.15 -0.96 2.00
C PRO A 76 -15.92 -1.16 2.89
N HIS A 77 -15.46 -2.39 2.96
CA HIS A 77 -14.14 -2.75 3.48
C HIS A 77 -13.35 -3.38 2.35
N VAL A 78 -12.07 -3.04 2.26
CA VAL A 78 -11.11 -3.70 1.38
C VAL A 78 -10.50 -4.85 2.17
N GLU A 79 -10.42 -6.02 1.55
CA GLU A 79 -9.79 -7.22 2.10
C GLU A 79 -8.65 -7.64 1.17
N LEU A 80 -7.49 -7.92 1.76
CA LEU A 80 -6.30 -8.39 1.04
C LEU A 80 -5.83 -9.70 1.67
N SER A 81 -5.58 -10.72 0.86
CA SER A 81 -5.02 -12.00 1.31
C SER A 81 -3.83 -12.42 0.47
N THR A 82 -2.77 -12.92 1.09
CA THR A 82 -1.62 -13.50 0.38
C THR A 82 -0.93 -14.62 1.16
N ASP A 83 -0.47 -15.64 0.43
CA ASP A 83 0.40 -16.72 0.92
C ASP A 83 1.88 -16.48 0.58
N ARG A 84 2.21 -15.25 0.14
CA ARG A 84 3.59 -14.78 -0.11
C ARG A 84 3.83 -13.43 0.56
N PRO A 85 3.57 -13.25 1.88
CA PRO A 85 3.49 -11.94 2.51
C PRO A 85 4.76 -11.10 2.32
N ALA A 86 5.93 -11.69 2.56
CA ALA A 86 7.18 -10.96 2.44
C ALA A 86 7.46 -10.49 1.00
N LEU A 87 7.17 -11.31 -0.01
CA LEU A 87 7.39 -10.95 -1.41
C LEU A 87 6.34 -9.96 -1.93
N ALA A 88 5.06 -10.23 -1.64
CA ALA A 88 3.94 -9.42 -2.12
C ALA A 88 3.87 -8.06 -1.44
N LEU A 89 4.09 -8.02 -0.12
CA LEU A 89 3.85 -6.83 0.70
C LEU A 89 5.12 -6.00 0.88
N LEU A 90 6.26 -6.62 1.23
CA LEU A 90 7.51 -5.87 1.46
C LEU A 90 8.27 -5.62 0.16
N CYS A 91 8.51 -6.66 -0.63
CA CYS A 91 9.29 -6.58 -1.87
C CYS A 91 8.49 -6.09 -3.10
N SER A 92 7.23 -5.71 -2.92
CA SER A 92 6.40 -5.13 -3.97
C SER A 92 5.54 -3.98 -3.42
N GLN A 93 4.48 -4.27 -2.65
CA GLN A 93 3.44 -3.28 -2.31
C GLN A 93 3.95 -2.08 -1.51
N LYS A 94 4.92 -2.28 -0.59
CA LYS A 94 5.51 -1.22 0.23
C LYS A 94 5.92 -0.04 -0.65
N ALA A 95 5.52 1.16 -0.22
CA ALA A 95 5.90 2.42 -0.85
C ALA A 95 7.32 2.81 -0.40
N GLY A 96 8.32 2.11 -0.91
CA GLY A 96 9.73 2.25 -0.50
C GLY A 96 10.59 3.15 -1.38
N TRP A 97 10.05 3.68 -2.49
CA TRP A 97 10.82 4.45 -3.47
C TRP A 97 10.38 5.91 -3.49
N GLU A 98 11.16 6.80 -2.90
CA GLU A 98 10.92 8.25 -2.93
C GLU A 98 11.23 8.85 -4.32
N LEU A 99 10.30 9.63 -4.86
CA LEU A 99 10.44 10.36 -6.13
C LEU A 99 10.31 11.86 -5.83
N THR A 100 11.45 12.56 -5.75
CA THR A 100 11.48 14.02 -5.49
C THR A 100 12.26 14.74 -6.58
N PHE A 101 11.58 15.63 -7.28
CA PHE A 101 12.07 16.48 -8.36
C PHE A 101 11.61 17.93 -8.14
N ASP A 102 12.07 18.87 -8.97
CA ASP A 102 11.78 20.30 -8.75
C ASP A 102 10.27 20.63 -8.73
N ASP A 103 9.47 19.96 -9.57
CA ASP A 103 8.03 20.18 -9.73
C ASP A 103 7.21 18.86 -9.60
N PHE A 104 7.77 17.83 -8.97
CA PHE A 104 7.10 16.54 -8.78
C PHE A 104 7.56 15.86 -7.48
N ASP A 105 6.60 15.47 -6.66
CA ASP A 105 6.82 14.66 -5.46
C ASP A 105 5.86 13.47 -5.46
N GLY A 106 6.37 12.29 -5.11
CA GLY A 106 5.53 11.10 -4.99
C GLY A 106 6.24 9.92 -4.34
N LEU A 107 5.45 8.88 -4.06
CA LEU A 107 5.94 7.62 -3.50
C LEU A 107 5.68 6.46 -4.46
N GLY A 108 6.76 5.75 -4.78
CA GLY A 108 6.77 4.59 -5.65
C GLY A 108 6.56 3.29 -4.87
N SER A 109 5.64 2.46 -5.36
CA SER A 109 5.33 1.12 -4.89
C SER A 109 5.27 0.14 -6.05
N GLY A 110 5.38 -1.16 -5.76
CA GLY A 110 5.25 -2.22 -6.77
C GLY A 110 6.58 -2.85 -7.19
N PRO A 111 6.52 -3.74 -8.20
CA PRO A 111 7.59 -4.69 -8.50
C PRO A 111 8.86 -4.07 -9.11
N ALA A 112 8.82 -2.83 -9.61
CA ALA A 112 10.01 -2.14 -10.08
C ALA A 112 11.13 -2.08 -9.03
N ARG A 113 10.75 -1.96 -7.74
CA ARG A 113 11.67 -1.96 -6.61
C ARG A 113 12.55 -3.22 -6.57
N ALA A 114 12.04 -4.36 -7.04
CA ALA A 114 12.78 -5.62 -7.05
C ALA A 114 13.86 -5.71 -8.15
N LEU A 115 13.81 -4.87 -9.17
CA LEU A 115 14.90 -4.75 -10.17
C LEU A 115 16.09 -3.99 -9.59
N VAL A 116 15.83 -3.08 -8.64
CA VAL A 116 16.85 -2.31 -7.93
C VAL A 116 17.41 -3.13 -6.76
N GLY A 117 16.53 -3.64 -5.90
CA GLY A 117 16.86 -4.59 -4.83
C GLY A 117 17.78 -4.04 -3.74
N GLU A 118 17.79 -2.72 -3.52
CA GLU A 118 18.68 -2.09 -2.53
C GLU A 118 18.15 -2.18 -1.09
N GLU A 119 16.84 -2.32 -0.90
CA GLU A 119 16.18 -2.32 0.40
C GLU A 119 16.42 -3.61 1.22
N GLU A 120 16.40 -3.50 2.56
CA GLU A 120 16.77 -4.58 3.50
C GLU A 120 15.91 -5.84 3.36
N GLU A 121 14.63 -5.71 3.02
CA GLU A 121 13.73 -6.84 2.77
C GLU A 121 14.19 -7.72 1.59
N PHE A 122 14.76 -7.14 0.54
CA PHE A 122 15.28 -7.90 -0.61
C PHE A 122 16.47 -8.75 -0.20
N HIS A 123 17.37 -8.20 0.61
CA HIS A 123 18.53 -8.91 1.16
C HIS A 123 18.11 -10.05 2.09
N HIS A 124 17.09 -9.84 2.93
CA HIS A 124 16.55 -10.89 3.82
C HIS A 124 15.93 -12.04 3.02
N LEU A 125 15.15 -11.73 1.98
CA LEU A 125 14.50 -12.74 1.16
C LEU A 125 15.46 -13.40 0.17
N GLY A 126 16.58 -12.75 -0.15
CA GLY A 126 17.46 -13.12 -1.24
C GLY A 126 16.75 -13.09 -2.59
N TYR A 127 15.78 -12.18 -2.75
CA TYR A 127 15.00 -12.02 -3.98
C TYR A 127 15.40 -10.74 -4.71
N TYR A 128 15.76 -10.89 -5.97
CA TYR A 128 16.07 -9.81 -6.91
C TYR A 128 15.47 -10.22 -8.24
N ASP A 129 14.73 -9.33 -8.87
CA ASP A 129 14.03 -9.64 -10.12
C ASP A 129 14.93 -9.38 -11.34
N GLU A 130 14.63 -10.04 -12.45
CA GLU A 130 15.30 -9.84 -13.73
C GLU A 130 14.24 -9.94 -14.84
N PHE A 131 13.89 -8.79 -15.43
CA PHE A 131 12.89 -8.72 -16.49
C PHE A 131 13.08 -7.49 -17.37
N ASP A 132 12.52 -7.52 -18.58
CA ASP A 132 12.72 -6.48 -19.60
C ASP A 132 11.67 -5.35 -19.55
N LEU A 133 10.68 -5.45 -18.66
CA LEU A 133 9.61 -4.47 -18.45
C LEU A 133 9.42 -4.26 -16.94
N THR A 134 8.88 -3.11 -16.55
CA THR A 134 8.70 -2.78 -15.14
C THR A 134 7.45 -1.96 -14.86
N VAL A 135 6.91 -2.12 -13.66
CA VAL A 135 5.76 -1.34 -13.18
C VAL A 135 6.11 -0.71 -11.84
N LEU A 136 5.99 0.62 -11.76
CA LEU A 136 6.09 1.37 -10.51
C LEU A 136 4.79 2.16 -10.33
N ALA A 137 3.96 1.76 -9.39
CA ALA A 137 2.77 2.53 -9.02
C ALA A 137 3.19 3.77 -8.23
N VAL A 138 2.66 4.93 -8.61
CA VAL A 138 3.08 6.23 -8.07
C VAL A 138 1.91 6.90 -7.34
N GLU A 139 2.09 7.15 -6.05
CA GLU A 139 1.18 8.00 -5.27
C GLU A 139 1.65 9.45 -5.41
N SER A 140 0.87 10.28 -6.10
CA SER A 140 1.14 11.71 -6.30
C SER A 140 -0.12 12.46 -6.73
N ILE A 141 -0.16 13.78 -6.48
CA ILE A 141 -1.20 14.66 -7.00
C ILE A 141 -0.96 15.10 -8.44
N ASP A 142 0.24 14.84 -8.96
CA ASP A 142 0.64 15.18 -10.31
C ASP A 142 0.97 13.91 -11.09
N LEU A 143 0.79 13.94 -12.40
CA LEU A 143 1.14 12.82 -13.26
C LEU A 143 2.65 12.83 -13.58
N PRO A 144 3.33 11.67 -13.60
CA PRO A 144 4.76 11.58 -13.91
C PRO A 144 5.14 12.21 -15.26
N THR A 145 6.29 12.89 -15.27
CA THR A 145 6.88 13.49 -16.47
C THR A 145 7.90 12.56 -17.12
N ASP A 146 8.43 12.94 -18.28
CA ASP A 146 9.57 12.23 -18.91
C ASP A 146 10.77 12.13 -17.98
N GLU A 147 11.05 13.16 -17.18
CA GLU A 147 12.16 13.14 -16.22
C GLU A 147 12.00 12.05 -15.16
N VAL A 148 10.78 11.89 -14.62
CA VAL A 148 10.45 10.83 -13.66
C VAL A 148 10.59 9.45 -14.32
N ALA A 149 10.05 9.29 -15.53
CA ALA A 149 10.11 8.02 -16.25
C ALA A 149 11.54 7.62 -16.64
N GLU A 150 12.36 8.56 -17.11
CA GLU A 150 13.78 8.37 -17.40
C GLU A 150 14.57 8.00 -16.15
N HIS A 151 14.26 8.62 -15.00
CA HIS A 151 14.88 8.26 -13.73
C HIS A 151 14.55 6.81 -13.32
N VAL A 152 13.29 6.40 -13.40
CA VAL A 152 12.88 5.02 -13.09
C VAL A 152 13.56 4.03 -14.04
N ALA A 153 13.62 4.35 -15.33
CA ALA A 153 14.29 3.54 -16.33
C ALA A 153 15.80 3.38 -16.03
N GLU A 154 16.51 4.48 -15.76
CA GLU A 154 17.94 4.46 -15.43
C GLU A 154 18.21 3.63 -14.17
N THR A 155 17.44 3.86 -13.10
CA THR A 155 17.62 3.16 -11.82
C THR A 155 17.31 1.67 -11.94
N THR A 156 16.33 1.28 -12.75
CA THR A 156 16.00 -0.14 -13.03
C THR A 156 16.89 -0.78 -14.10
N GLY A 157 17.74 -0.01 -14.79
CA GLY A 157 18.58 -0.51 -15.88
C GLY A 157 17.81 -0.85 -17.17
N LEU A 158 16.65 -0.23 -17.38
CA LEU A 158 15.77 -0.45 -18.53
C LEU A 158 15.74 0.77 -19.46
N GLU A 159 15.14 0.60 -20.64
CA GLU A 159 14.79 1.72 -21.53
C GLU A 159 13.46 2.35 -21.08
N PRO A 160 13.23 3.67 -21.26
CA PRO A 160 11.99 4.30 -20.82
C PRO A 160 10.71 3.66 -21.38
N SER A 161 10.75 3.16 -22.63
CA SER A 161 9.62 2.44 -23.24
C SER A 161 9.23 1.12 -22.55
N ALA A 162 10.03 0.66 -21.59
CA ALA A 162 9.76 -0.52 -20.78
C ALA A 162 9.12 -0.19 -19.42
N VAL A 163 8.89 1.09 -19.12
CA VAL A 163 8.39 1.58 -17.84
C VAL A 163 6.90 1.91 -17.92
N PHE A 164 6.15 1.37 -16.96
CA PHE A 164 4.72 1.64 -16.76
C PHE A 164 4.50 2.28 -15.39
N LEU A 165 3.80 3.42 -15.36
CA LEU A 165 3.61 4.26 -14.18
C LEU A 165 2.12 4.46 -13.87
N PRO A 166 1.41 3.45 -13.33
CA PRO A 166 0.07 3.65 -12.83
C PRO A 166 0.09 4.64 -11.67
N THR A 167 -0.63 5.75 -11.79
CA THR A 167 -0.52 6.91 -10.89
C THR A 167 -1.87 7.24 -10.27
N TYR A 168 -1.90 7.56 -8.97
CA TYR A 168 -3.11 7.94 -8.25
C TYR A 168 -2.80 9.01 -7.18
N ALA A 169 -3.78 9.85 -6.88
CA ALA A 169 -3.73 10.75 -5.73
C ALA A 169 -4.36 10.11 -4.48
N THR A 170 -3.89 10.49 -3.29
CA THR A 170 -4.47 10.02 -2.01
C THR A 170 -5.90 10.52 -1.85
N GLY A 171 -6.18 11.74 -2.31
CA GLY A 171 -7.51 12.34 -2.39
C GLY A 171 -8.44 11.79 -3.48
N SER A 172 -8.25 10.54 -3.91
CA SER A 172 -9.07 9.87 -4.92
C SER A 172 -9.78 8.64 -4.37
N LEU A 173 -10.73 8.09 -5.15
CA LEU A 173 -11.38 6.83 -4.78
C LEU A 173 -10.37 5.67 -4.80
N VAL A 174 -9.43 5.68 -5.75
CA VAL A 174 -8.35 4.70 -5.81
C VAL A 174 -7.42 4.83 -4.61
N GLY A 175 -7.01 6.05 -4.24
CA GLY A 175 -6.18 6.29 -3.05
C GLY A 175 -6.82 5.76 -1.76
N SER A 176 -8.14 5.89 -1.63
CA SER A 176 -8.86 5.31 -0.49
C SER A 176 -8.85 3.77 -0.48
N VAL A 177 -8.96 3.14 -1.65
CA VAL A 177 -8.89 1.67 -1.78
C VAL A 177 -7.48 1.16 -1.50
N THR A 178 -6.45 1.77 -2.11
CA THR A 178 -5.06 1.35 -1.93
C THR A 178 -4.61 1.57 -0.49
N GLY A 179 -4.98 2.69 0.14
CA GLY A 179 -4.74 2.93 1.57
C GLY A 179 -5.34 1.84 2.45
N ALA A 180 -6.62 1.49 2.26
CA ALA A 180 -7.27 0.40 3.00
C ALA A 180 -6.64 -0.99 2.73
N ALA A 181 -6.09 -1.22 1.52
CA ALA A 181 -5.43 -2.47 1.17
C ALA A 181 -4.07 -2.68 1.89
N ARG A 182 -3.51 -1.66 2.55
CA ARG A 182 -2.19 -1.74 3.20
C ARG A 182 -2.20 -2.26 4.64
N ALA A 183 -3.35 -2.62 5.21
CA ALA A 183 -3.42 -3.12 6.59
C ALA A 183 -2.51 -4.35 6.84
N ALA A 184 -2.48 -5.30 5.91
CA ALA A 184 -1.60 -6.46 5.99
C ALA A 184 -0.12 -6.10 5.78
N GLU A 185 0.16 -5.18 4.85
CA GLU A 185 1.52 -4.69 4.59
C GLU A 185 2.13 -4.07 5.85
N LEU A 186 1.41 -3.13 6.49
CA LEU A 186 1.90 -2.44 7.68
C LEU A 186 2.12 -3.39 8.86
N ALA A 187 1.29 -4.42 9.02
CA ALA A 187 1.53 -5.45 10.04
C ALA A 187 2.86 -6.18 9.83
N VAL A 188 3.15 -6.60 8.59
CA VAL A 188 4.38 -7.33 8.25
C VAL A 188 5.59 -6.40 8.30
N PHE A 189 5.43 -5.16 7.82
CA PHE A 189 6.48 -4.15 7.85
C PHE A 189 6.90 -3.82 9.28
N ASN A 190 5.96 -3.57 10.19
CA ASN A 190 6.30 -3.25 11.58
C ASN A 190 6.95 -4.45 12.31
N LEU A 191 6.49 -5.67 12.04
CA LEU A 191 7.15 -6.87 12.58
C LEU A 191 8.58 -7.01 12.05
N PHE A 192 8.79 -6.73 10.76
CA PHE A 192 10.12 -6.73 10.15
C PHE A 192 11.04 -5.69 10.80
N GLU A 193 10.56 -4.46 10.98
CA GLU A 193 11.30 -3.39 11.66
C GLU A 193 11.59 -3.72 13.14
N ALA A 194 10.71 -4.48 13.80
CA ALA A 194 10.95 -5.03 15.13
C ALA A 194 11.96 -6.21 15.15
N GLY A 195 12.45 -6.65 14.00
CA GLY A 195 13.44 -7.72 13.87
C GLY A 195 12.86 -9.12 13.69
N TYR A 196 11.56 -9.24 13.38
CA TYR A 196 10.95 -10.52 13.02
C TYR A 196 11.35 -10.91 11.59
N ASP A 197 11.80 -12.16 11.39
CA ASP A 197 12.15 -12.64 10.05
C ASP A 197 10.89 -12.72 9.17
N PRO A 198 10.81 -11.95 8.07
CA PRO A 198 9.59 -11.89 7.26
C PRO A 198 9.34 -13.21 6.52
N THR A 199 10.33 -14.09 6.38
CA THR A 199 10.17 -15.43 5.82
C THR A 199 9.41 -16.39 6.75
N ASN A 200 9.29 -16.04 8.04
CA ASN A 200 8.45 -16.77 8.99
C ASN A 200 6.96 -16.44 8.87
N VAL A 201 6.58 -15.41 8.11
CA VAL A 201 5.18 -15.05 7.84
C VAL A 201 4.64 -15.90 6.69
N LEU A 202 3.79 -16.89 7.01
CA LEU A 202 3.37 -17.92 6.06
C LEU A 202 2.16 -17.50 5.21
N SER A 203 1.19 -16.85 5.84
CA SER A 203 -0.06 -16.40 5.21
C SER A 203 -0.65 -15.26 6.01
N ILE A 204 -1.26 -14.29 5.34
CA ILE A 204 -1.85 -13.11 5.98
C ILE A 204 -3.12 -12.67 5.28
N ASN A 205 -4.08 -12.21 6.08
CA ASN A 205 -5.33 -11.61 5.66
C ASN A 205 -5.48 -10.26 6.37
N GLY A 206 -5.69 -9.18 5.62
CA GLY A 206 -5.97 -7.85 6.16
C GLY A 206 -7.34 -7.35 5.71
N SER A 207 -7.97 -6.52 6.54
CA SER A 207 -9.19 -5.80 6.20
C SER A 207 -9.18 -4.41 6.82
N ALA A 208 -9.54 -3.37 6.06
CA ALA A 208 -9.77 -2.03 6.58
C ALA A 208 -10.99 -1.39 5.90
N PRO A 209 -11.72 -0.49 6.60
CA PRO A 209 -12.80 0.27 6.00
C PRO A 209 -12.28 1.21 4.90
N LEU A 210 -13.08 1.42 3.87
CA LEU A 210 -12.80 2.43 2.84
C LEU A 210 -13.10 3.83 3.39
N ALA A 211 -12.08 4.69 3.42
CA ALA A 211 -12.17 6.05 3.93
C ALA A 211 -13.03 6.94 3.01
N PRO A 212 -13.85 7.87 3.55
CA PRO A 212 -14.53 8.86 2.74
C PRO A 212 -13.55 9.72 1.95
N VAL A 213 -13.66 9.67 0.62
CA VAL A 213 -12.82 10.44 -0.30
C VAL A 213 -12.94 11.94 -0.01
N SER A 214 -11.79 12.60 0.01
CA SER A 214 -11.64 14.06 0.07
C SER A 214 -10.61 14.46 -0.96
N TYR A 215 -10.87 15.47 -1.79
CA TYR A 215 -9.85 16.02 -2.70
C TYR A 215 -8.87 16.97 -2.01
N ASP A 216 -9.10 17.23 -0.72
CA ASP A 216 -8.11 17.86 0.14
C ASP A 216 -7.15 16.75 0.62
N GLU A 217 -5.93 16.73 0.08
CA GLU A 217 -4.93 15.67 0.34
C GLU A 217 -4.58 15.54 1.82
N SER A 218 -4.56 16.65 2.55
CA SER A 218 -4.31 16.66 3.99
C SER A 218 -5.38 15.87 4.74
N VAL A 219 -6.65 16.11 4.41
CA VAL A 219 -7.79 15.36 4.97
C VAL A 219 -7.80 13.92 4.47
N ALA A 220 -7.47 13.69 3.19
CA ALA A 220 -7.46 12.37 2.59
C ALA A 220 -6.43 11.46 3.28
N MET A 221 -5.20 11.94 3.43
CA MET A 221 -4.11 11.25 4.11
C MET A 221 -4.45 10.93 5.56
N GLY A 222 -5.05 11.89 6.29
CA GLY A 222 -5.54 11.64 7.64
C GLY A 222 -6.54 10.49 7.69
N ARG A 223 -7.58 10.55 6.86
CA ARG A 223 -8.65 9.54 6.84
C ARG A 223 -8.18 8.16 6.38
N THR A 224 -7.31 8.07 5.38
CA THR A 224 -6.83 6.77 4.88
C THR A 224 -5.94 6.08 5.90
N ASN A 225 -5.07 6.83 6.58
CA ASN A 225 -4.27 6.30 7.69
C ASN A 225 -5.15 5.91 8.88
N ASP A 226 -6.11 6.76 9.27
CA ASP A 226 -7.07 6.44 10.34
C ASP A 226 -7.87 5.16 10.04
N ALA A 227 -8.23 4.94 8.78
CA ALA A 227 -8.94 3.74 8.35
C ALA A 227 -8.19 2.46 8.74
N VAL A 228 -6.86 2.46 8.60
CA VAL A 228 -6.01 1.33 8.98
C VAL A 228 -5.69 1.34 10.47
N ALA A 229 -5.30 2.49 11.01
CA ALA A 229 -4.86 2.64 12.40
C ALA A 229 -5.98 2.38 13.42
N TYR A 230 -7.23 2.66 13.08
CA TYR A 230 -8.37 2.50 13.98
C TYR A 230 -9.39 1.47 13.48
N GLY A 231 -9.36 1.10 12.19
CA GLY A 231 -10.28 0.12 11.58
C GLY A 231 -9.63 -1.12 10.99
N GLY A 232 -8.30 -1.14 10.87
CA GLY A 232 -7.53 -2.22 10.28
C GLY A 232 -7.52 -3.47 11.15
N ARG A 233 -7.80 -4.62 10.54
CA ARG A 233 -7.82 -5.92 11.20
C ARG A 233 -7.01 -6.91 10.39
N VAL A 234 -6.09 -7.59 11.04
CA VAL A 234 -5.20 -8.56 10.40
C VAL A 234 -5.27 -9.90 11.10
N HIS A 235 -5.30 -10.98 10.32
CA HIS A 235 -5.00 -12.33 10.77
C HIS A 235 -3.75 -12.80 10.06
N VAL A 236 -2.78 -13.32 10.81
CA VAL A 236 -1.50 -13.78 10.28
C VAL A 236 -1.15 -15.14 10.87
N THR A 237 -0.66 -16.03 10.00
CA THR A 237 -0.12 -17.33 10.41
C THR A 237 1.39 -17.30 10.26
N VAL A 238 2.11 -17.70 11.30
CA VAL A 238 3.58 -17.63 11.36
C VAL A 238 4.22 -18.94 11.80
N SER A 239 5.45 -19.21 11.37
CA SER A 239 6.18 -20.43 11.73
C SER A 239 6.92 -20.36 13.07
N GLU A 240 7.29 -19.17 13.53
CA GLU A 240 8.08 -18.99 14.76
C GLU A 240 7.41 -17.99 15.71
N ASP A 241 7.50 -18.26 17.01
CA ASP A 241 6.99 -17.38 18.06
C ASP A 241 7.87 -16.13 18.22
N PHE A 242 7.29 -15.04 18.72
CA PHE A 242 7.98 -13.76 18.88
C PHE A 242 7.45 -12.98 20.09
N ASP A 243 8.36 -12.42 20.89
CA ASP A 243 7.98 -11.70 22.11
C ASP A 243 7.40 -10.30 21.83
N GLU A 244 7.63 -9.73 20.64
CA GLU A 244 7.25 -8.35 20.27
C GLU A 244 6.16 -8.30 19.17
N PHE A 245 5.24 -9.27 19.15
CA PHE A 245 4.10 -9.23 18.20
C PHE A 245 3.21 -7.99 18.37
N ASP A 246 3.24 -7.33 19.53
CA ASP A 246 2.55 -6.07 19.79
C ASP A 246 3.09 -4.88 18.98
N ARG A 247 4.27 -5.01 18.37
CA ARG A 247 4.77 -4.02 17.39
C ARG A 247 3.96 -3.96 16.10
N ALA A 248 3.17 -4.99 15.80
CA ALA A 248 2.35 -5.04 14.60
C ALA A 248 1.12 -4.11 14.63
N ILE A 249 0.76 -3.53 15.78
CA ILE A 249 -0.46 -2.73 15.93
C ILE A 249 -0.13 -1.25 16.15
N SER A 250 -0.98 -0.36 15.60
CA SER A 250 -0.94 1.09 15.86
C SER A 250 -1.30 1.46 17.31
N THR A 251 -1.93 0.53 18.05
CA THR A 251 -2.49 0.77 19.38
C THR A 251 -1.48 0.51 20.51
N ALA A 252 -0.24 0.17 20.18
CA ALA A 252 0.85 -0.02 21.14
C ALA A 252 1.55 1.30 21.54
N GLY A 253 1.49 2.32 20.68
CA GLY A 253 2.18 3.60 20.87
C GLY A 253 1.49 4.57 21.86
N PRO A 254 2.23 5.55 22.39
CA PRO A 254 1.69 6.54 23.35
C PRO A 254 0.71 7.53 22.74
N ASP A 255 0.76 7.73 21.42
CA ASP A 255 -0.05 8.71 20.68
C ASP A 255 -1.35 8.10 20.09
N TYR A 256 -1.70 6.87 20.51
CA TYR A 256 -2.96 6.23 20.15
C TYR A 256 -4.19 7.07 20.54
N GLY A 257 -5.17 7.16 19.63
CA GLY A 257 -6.46 7.80 19.84
C GLY A 257 -6.54 9.25 19.34
N VAL A 258 -5.49 9.75 18.68
CA VAL A 258 -5.48 11.05 18.00
C VAL A 258 -5.61 10.82 16.49
N PRO A 259 -6.58 11.45 15.79
CA PRO A 259 -6.69 11.34 14.34
C PRO A 259 -5.40 11.78 13.63
N PHE A 260 -5.06 11.10 12.53
CA PHE A 260 -3.82 11.35 11.80
C PHE A 260 -3.71 12.77 11.24
N GLU A 261 -4.82 13.39 10.80
CA GLU A 261 -4.82 14.80 10.38
C GLU A 261 -4.25 15.70 11.49
N GLN A 262 -4.69 15.48 12.74
CA GLN A 262 -4.21 16.26 13.88
C GLN A 262 -2.74 15.95 14.22
N LEU A 263 -2.33 14.67 14.15
CA LEU A 263 -0.93 14.28 14.39
C LEU A 263 0.02 14.97 13.40
N PHE A 264 -0.35 14.99 12.12
CA PHE A 264 0.43 15.65 11.08
C PHE A 264 0.37 17.19 11.18
N GLU A 265 -0.78 17.77 11.54
CA GLU A 265 -0.86 19.21 11.84
C GLU A 265 0.07 19.60 13.00
N ASP A 266 0.08 18.83 14.09
CA ASP A 266 0.95 19.07 15.25
C ASP A 266 2.44 18.87 14.92
N ALA A 267 2.75 18.10 13.88
CA ALA A 267 4.09 17.86 13.34
C ALA A 267 4.48 18.81 12.19
N ASP A 268 3.71 19.87 11.91
CA ASP A 268 3.93 20.79 10.79
C ASP A 268 4.04 20.06 9.42
N TRP A 269 3.32 18.94 9.26
CA TRP A 269 3.34 18.06 8.09
C TRP A 269 4.70 17.42 7.79
N ASP A 270 5.60 17.35 8.78
CA ASP A 270 6.87 16.61 8.69
C ASP A 270 6.64 15.13 9.06
N PHE A 271 6.67 14.26 8.06
CA PHE A 271 6.53 12.80 8.26
C PHE A 271 7.58 12.24 9.23
N GLY A 272 8.82 12.76 9.20
CA GLY A 272 9.89 12.31 10.08
C GLY A 272 9.72 12.74 11.54
N ALA A 273 8.77 13.64 11.82
CA ALA A 273 8.42 14.07 13.16
C ALA A 273 7.25 13.29 13.77
N VAL A 274 6.55 12.46 12.97
CA VAL A 274 5.49 11.56 13.43
C VAL A 274 6.11 10.25 13.95
N ASP A 275 5.64 9.76 15.11
CA ASP A 275 6.15 8.52 15.69
C ASP A 275 5.81 7.33 14.76
N PRO A 276 6.78 6.55 14.27
CA PRO A 276 6.52 5.40 13.40
C PRO A 276 5.58 4.36 14.05
N ASP A 277 5.51 4.29 15.38
CA ASP A 277 4.65 3.34 16.10
C ASP A 277 3.15 3.66 15.94
N VAL A 278 2.76 4.82 15.37
CA VAL A 278 1.34 5.12 15.07
C VAL A 278 0.83 4.43 13.81
N PHE A 279 1.73 4.03 12.90
CA PHE A 279 1.35 3.32 11.68
C PHE A 279 1.18 1.83 11.98
N GLY A 280 0.10 1.24 11.50
CA GLY A 280 -0.19 -0.18 11.73
C GLY A 280 -1.70 -0.45 11.74
N PRO A 281 -2.15 -1.70 11.58
CA PRO A 281 -3.55 -2.04 11.82
C PRO A 281 -3.94 -1.86 13.30
N ALA A 282 -5.21 -1.54 13.53
CA ALA A 282 -5.78 -1.44 14.87
C ALA A 282 -5.70 -2.76 15.67
N GLN A 283 -5.93 -3.89 15.00
CA GLN A 283 -5.99 -5.21 15.63
C GLN A 283 -5.28 -6.28 14.79
N VAL A 284 -4.47 -7.11 15.44
CA VAL A 284 -3.82 -8.29 14.83
C VAL A 284 -4.13 -9.56 15.63
N THR A 285 -4.46 -10.65 14.94
CA THR A 285 -4.45 -12.01 15.49
C THR A 285 -3.32 -12.82 14.85
N VAL A 286 -2.41 -13.35 15.66
CA VAL A 286 -1.25 -14.13 15.24
C VAL A 286 -1.44 -15.59 15.65
N ASP A 287 -1.47 -16.50 14.68
CA ASP A 287 -1.44 -17.95 14.91
C ASP A 287 -0.03 -18.49 14.66
N VAL A 288 0.63 -19.00 15.71
CA VAL A 288 1.93 -19.66 15.59
C VAL A 288 1.73 -21.15 15.29
N VAL A 289 2.38 -21.66 14.24
CA VAL A 289 2.31 -23.09 13.89
C VAL A 289 2.79 -23.96 15.05
N ASP A 290 1.95 -24.93 15.45
CA ASP A 290 2.18 -25.79 16.63
C ASP A 290 2.39 -25.01 17.96
N GLY A 291 1.98 -23.74 17.99
CA GLY A 291 2.21 -22.80 19.09
C GLY A 291 0.94 -22.09 19.58
N PRO A 292 1.11 -20.98 20.33
CA PRO A 292 0.00 -20.17 20.83
C PRO A 292 -0.66 -19.30 19.74
N THR A 293 -1.84 -18.78 20.08
CA THR A 293 -2.52 -17.71 19.34
C THR A 293 -2.50 -16.44 20.19
N TYR A 294 -2.13 -15.31 19.59
CA TYR A 294 -2.17 -13.99 20.20
C TYR A 294 -3.23 -13.13 19.54
N THR A 295 -3.99 -12.36 20.32
CA THR A 295 -4.90 -11.32 19.81
C THR A 295 -4.51 -10.02 20.49
N LEU A 296 -4.16 -9.04 19.67
CA LEU A 296 -3.50 -7.80 20.05
C LEU A 296 -4.27 -6.61 19.46
N GLY A 297 -4.40 -5.54 20.23
CA GLY A 297 -5.12 -4.35 19.84
C GLY A 297 -6.63 -4.53 19.71
N GLU A 298 -7.29 -3.43 19.38
CA GLU A 298 -8.73 -3.31 19.18
C GLU A 298 -9.02 -2.19 18.18
N THR A 299 -10.17 -2.27 17.52
CA THR A 299 -10.65 -1.21 16.62
C THR A 299 -11.32 -0.10 17.42
N ASP A 300 -11.22 1.15 16.94
CA ASP A 300 -11.82 2.32 17.56
C ASP A 300 -12.87 2.96 16.66
N GLU A 301 -14.15 2.59 16.88
CA GLU A 301 -15.24 3.13 16.07
C GLU A 301 -15.52 4.62 16.35
N ASP A 302 -15.21 5.11 17.55
CA ASP A 302 -15.45 6.52 17.91
C ASP A 302 -14.45 7.43 17.19
N VAL A 303 -13.16 7.07 17.19
CA VAL A 303 -12.13 7.81 16.43
C VAL A 303 -12.40 7.77 14.93
N LEU A 304 -12.79 6.60 14.40
CA LEU A 304 -13.18 6.49 13.00
C LEU A 304 -14.41 7.36 12.68
N ALA A 305 -15.41 7.40 13.57
CA ALA A 305 -16.59 8.25 13.37
C ALA A 305 -16.20 9.73 13.30
N ASP A 306 -15.34 10.19 14.21
CA ASP A 306 -14.85 11.57 14.23
C ASP A 306 -14.04 11.91 12.96
N SER A 307 -13.06 11.07 12.60
CA SER A 307 -12.22 11.23 11.38
C SER A 307 -13.07 11.25 10.10
N PHE A 308 -14.08 10.40 10.04
CA PHE A 308 -14.96 10.28 8.89
C PHE A 308 -16.14 11.26 8.88
N GLY A 309 -16.33 12.03 9.96
CA GLY A 309 -17.44 12.97 10.12
C GLY A 309 -18.82 12.30 10.17
N LEU A 310 -18.95 11.19 10.90
CA LEU A 310 -20.19 10.40 11.05
C LEU A 310 -21.08 10.85 12.23
#